data_AF-A0A2U3QHW6-F1
#
_entry.id   AF-A0A2U3QHW6-F1
#
_cell.length_a   1.000
_cell.length_b   1.000
_cell.length_c   1.000
_cell.angle_alpha   90.00
_cell.angle_beta   90.00
_cell.angle_gamma   90.00
#
_symmetry.space_group_name_H-M   'P 1'
#
loop_
_entity.id
_entity.type
_entity.pdbx_description
1 polymer ?
#
loop_
_entity_poly.entity_id
_entity_poly.type
_entity_poly.pdbx_seq_one_letter_code
_entity_poly.pdbx_strand_id
1 'polypeptide(L)'
;MIKSGMLSEDSLVQGIFFKKGTILGFDENGKLWRCRISGTTVINELHCMAGSEVEFYPEGNLLSFITASETKLGGIYAAAESLVMLHPNGSVFKCDISRGTVVDEYPVLAGKDVCFFENGRLSAFYLSKDLLIDGVLCPEGSRVWLRKNGRFSACTAGHDVEIQDVHYKAGELIVLREDGTLVHLSP
;
A
#
# COMPACT_ATOMS: atom_id res chain seq x y z
N MET A 1 4.55 6.21 29.24
CA MET A 1 5.17 4.86 29.35
C MET A 1 4.29 3.90 28.59
N ILE A 2 4.82 3.26 27.53
CA ILE A 2 4.08 2.25 26.77
C ILE A 2 3.92 1.01 27.65
N LYS A 3 2.70 0.47 27.73
CA LYS A 3 2.42 -0.77 28.46
C LYS A 3 2.14 -1.88 27.45
N SER A 4 2.69 -3.07 27.71
CA SER A 4 2.36 -4.27 26.94
C SER A 4 2.01 -5.43 27.87
N GLY A 5 1.21 -6.37 27.35
CA GLY A 5 0.80 -7.56 28.08
C GLY A 5 0.35 -8.67 27.15
N MET A 6 0.52 -9.92 27.58
CA MET A 6 0.01 -11.09 26.88
C MET A 6 -1.32 -11.51 27.48
N LEU A 7 -2.29 -11.83 26.64
CA LEU A 7 -3.58 -12.37 27.10
C LEU A 7 -3.44 -13.80 27.61
N SER A 8 -3.89 -14.07 28.83
CA SER A 8 -3.92 -15.41 29.43
C SER A 8 -5.09 -16.27 28.95
N GLU A 9 -6.10 -15.66 28.36
CA GLU A 9 -7.32 -16.27 27.82
C GLU A 9 -7.82 -15.50 26.59
N ASP A 10 -8.81 -16.05 25.88
CA ASP A 10 -9.49 -15.31 24.81
C ASP A 10 -10.23 -14.11 25.43
N SER A 11 -10.15 -12.93 24.82
CA SER A 11 -10.72 -11.71 25.43
C SER A 11 -11.18 -10.71 24.38
N LEU A 12 -12.23 -9.96 24.72
CA LEU A 12 -12.68 -8.79 23.97
C LEU A 12 -11.94 -7.56 24.48
N VAL A 13 -11.16 -6.90 23.63
CA VAL A 13 -10.43 -5.66 23.95
C VAL A 13 -10.81 -4.60 22.94
N GLN A 14 -11.42 -3.51 23.42
CA GLN A 14 -11.87 -2.39 22.58
C GLN A 14 -12.73 -2.84 21.38
N GLY A 15 -13.60 -3.83 21.61
CA GLY A 15 -14.48 -4.38 20.59
C GLY A 15 -13.85 -5.42 19.66
N ILE A 16 -12.55 -5.71 19.79
CA ILE A 16 -11.85 -6.72 18.99
C ILE A 16 -11.66 -7.97 19.83
N PHE A 17 -12.06 -9.13 19.29
CA PHE A 17 -11.90 -10.41 19.96
C PHE A 17 -10.54 -11.01 19.65
N PHE A 18 -9.67 -11.08 20.65
CA PHE A 18 -8.32 -11.62 20.54
C PHE A 18 -8.23 -13.01 21.16
N LYS A 19 -7.43 -13.88 20.55
CA LYS A 19 -7.11 -15.19 21.08
C LYS A 19 -6.08 -15.12 22.21
N LYS A 20 -6.16 -16.07 23.14
CA LYS A 20 -5.14 -16.33 24.15
C LYS A 20 -3.74 -16.34 23.53
N GLY A 21 -2.76 -15.74 24.23
CA GLY A 21 -1.38 -15.62 23.75
C GLY A 21 -1.12 -14.41 22.85
N THR A 22 -2.15 -13.65 22.47
CA THR A 22 -1.98 -12.37 21.78
C THR A 22 -1.24 -11.38 22.69
N ILE A 23 -0.25 -10.68 22.14
CA ILE A 23 0.47 -9.61 22.83
C ILE A 23 -0.15 -8.28 22.43
N LEU A 24 -0.60 -7.50 23.39
CA LEU A 24 -1.21 -6.17 23.18
C LEU A 24 -0.25 -5.08 23.65
N GLY A 25 -0.17 -4.00 22.88
CA GLY A 25 0.51 -2.76 23.25
C GLY A 25 -0.49 -1.61 23.37
N PHE A 26 -0.40 -0.86 24.46
CA PHE A 26 -1.25 0.30 24.74
C PHE A 26 -0.42 1.60 24.79
N ASP A 27 -1.00 2.68 24.25
CA ASP A 27 -0.42 4.02 24.30
C ASP A 27 -0.54 4.60 25.72
N GLU A 28 -0.12 5.85 25.90
CA GLU A 28 -0.21 6.53 27.20
C GLU A 28 -1.64 6.80 27.68
N ASN A 29 -2.62 6.77 26.78
CA ASN A 29 -4.04 6.96 27.06
C ASN A 29 -4.77 5.62 27.27
N GLY A 30 -4.06 4.49 27.21
CA GLY A 30 -4.64 3.15 27.32
C GLY A 30 -5.36 2.69 26.05
N LYS A 31 -5.17 3.36 24.91
CA LYS A 31 -5.69 2.90 23.62
C LYS A 31 -4.79 1.83 23.02
N LEU A 32 -5.39 0.85 22.34
CA LEU A 32 -4.64 -0.17 21.62
C LEU A 32 -3.91 0.50 20.44
N TRP A 33 -2.59 0.36 20.36
CA TRP A 33 -1.79 0.94 19.25
C TRP A 33 -1.08 -0.12 18.43
N ARG A 34 -0.83 -1.30 19.01
CA ARG A 34 -0.27 -2.47 18.31
C ARG A 34 -0.70 -3.77 18.97
N CYS A 35 -0.72 -4.85 18.20
CA CYS A 35 -0.75 -6.19 18.77
C CYS A 35 -0.01 -7.20 17.88
N ARG A 36 0.47 -8.29 18.50
CA ARG A 36 0.89 -9.50 17.79
C ARG A 36 -0.14 -10.58 18.03
N ILE A 37 -0.98 -10.84 17.04
CA ILE A 37 -2.15 -11.73 17.17
C ILE A 37 -1.71 -13.20 17.17
N SER A 38 -2.24 -14.01 18.09
CA SER A 38 -1.88 -15.43 18.19
C SER A 38 -2.70 -16.36 17.29
N GLY A 39 -3.83 -15.86 16.76
CA GLY A 39 -4.70 -16.55 15.83
C GLY A 39 -5.28 -15.58 14.80
N THR A 40 -5.82 -16.10 13.71
CA THR A 40 -6.49 -15.29 12.69
C THR A 40 -7.60 -14.48 13.37
N THR A 41 -7.52 -13.16 13.23
CA THR A 41 -8.41 -12.22 13.93
C THR A 41 -9.10 -11.35 12.90
N VAL A 42 -10.42 -11.18 13.03
CA VAL A 42 -11.19 -10.28 12.17
C VAL A 42 -11.26 -8.91 12.82
N ILE A 43 -10.77 -7.88 12.12
CA ILE A 43 -10.78 -6.48 12.57
C ILE A 43 -11.43 -5.67 11.46
N ASN A 44 -12.57 -5.03 11.75
CA ASN A 44 -13.34 -4.28 10.74
C ASN A 44 -13.60 -5.10 9.46
N GLU A 45 -14.05 -6.35 9.61
CA GLU A 45 -14.29 -7.31 8.51
C GLU A 45 -13.02 -7.80 7.78
N LEU A 46 -11.83 -7.36 8.19
CA LEU A 46 -10.55 -7.75 7.59
C LEU A 46 -9.91 -8.90 8.35
N HIS A 47 -9.59 -9.98 7.65
CA HIS A 47 -8.97 -11.17 8.22
C HIS A 47 -7.44 -10.96 8.35
N CYS A 48 -6.98 -10.73 9.57
CA CYS A 48 -5.57 -10.54 9.89
C CYS A 48 -4.87 -11.88 10.18
N MET A 49 -3.68 -12.09 9.64
CA MET A 49 -2.92 -13.34 9.71
C MET A 49 -2.42 -13.67 11.11
N ALA A 50 -2.65 -14.89 11.58
CA ALA A 50 -2.07 -15.37 12.84
C ALA A 50 -0.54 -15.17 12.88
N GLY A 51 -0.02 -14.74 14.04
CA GLY A 51 1.40 -14.52 14.27
C GLY A 51 1.94 -13.18 13.77
N SER A 52 1.16 -12.41 12.99
CA SER A 52 1.56 -11.11 12.46
C SER A 52 1.39 -9.99 13.47
N GLU A 53 2.07 -8.87 13.20
CA GLU A 53 1.79 -7.60 13.86
C GLU A 53 0.60 -6.91 13.19
N VAL A 54 -0.16 -6.17 13.99
CA VAL A 54 -1.24 -5.28 13.58
C VAL A 54 -1.03 -3.97 14.31
N GLU A 55 -1.12 -2.85 13.60
CA GLU A 55 -0.96 -1.51 14.16
C GLU A 55 -2.23 -0.69 13.99
N PHE A 56 -2.42 0.28 14.90
CA PHE A 56 -3.56 1.17 14.92
C PHE A 56 -3.11 2.63 14.98
N TYR A 57 -3.88 3.49 14.34
CA TYR A 57 -3.80 4.93 14.53
C TYR A 57 -4.20 5.33 15.96
N PRO A 58 -3.78 6.52 16.46
CA PRO A 58 -4.21 7.03 17.78
C PRO A 58 -5.73 7.12 17.97
N GLU A 59 -6.49 7.24 16.88
CA GLU A 59 -7.95 7.25 16.87
C GLU A 59 -8.56 5.86 17.12
N GLY A 60 -7.76 4.79 16.98
CA GLY A 60 -8.18 3.39 17.09
C GLY A 60 -8.47 2.71 15.75
N ASN A 61 -8.37 3.44 14.63
CA ASN A 61 -8.53 2.88 13.30
C ASN A 61 -7.33 2.00 12.93
N LEU A 62 -7.56 0.96 12.14
CA LEU A 62 -6.52 0.05 11.67
C LEU A 62 -5.53 0.80 10.77
N LEU A 63 -4.23 0.70 11.07
CA LEU A 63 -3.15 1.31 10.29
C LEU A 63 -2.52 0.29 9.35
N SER A 64 -2.09 -0.86 9.88
CA SER A 64 -1.39 -1.89 9.10
C SER A 64 -1.70 -3.29 9.61
N PHE A 65 -1.73 -4.27 8.69
CA PHE A 65 -1.90 -5.69 9.02
C PHE A 65 -1.40 -6.58 7.88
N ILE A 66 -1.16 -7.85 8.17
CA ILE A 66 -0.93 -8.88 7.15
C ILE A 66 -2.24 -9.61 6.88
N THR A 67 -2.66 -9.72 5.61
CA THR A 67 -3.89 -10.44 5.24
C THR A 67 -3.74 -11.94 5.43
N ALA A 68 -4.72 -12.60 6.04
CA ALA A 68 -4.74 -14.07 6.18
C ALA A 68 -5.13 -14.80 4.88
N SER A 69 -5.81 -14.11 3.96
CA SER A 69 -6.29 -14.64 2.68
C SER A 69 -6.39 -13.51 1.66
N GLU A 70 -6.55 -13.86 0.38
CA GLU A 70 -6.86 -12.87 -0.64
C GLU A 70 -8.10 -12.06 -0.20
N THR A 71 -7.98 -10.74 -0.20
CA THR A 71 -9.00 -9.85 0.36
C THR A 71 -9.34 -8.76 -0.63
N LYS A 72 -10.63 -8.55 -0.90
CA LYS A 72 -11.09 -7.47 -1.78
C LYS A 72 -11.10 -6.15 -1.01
N LEU A 73 -10.35 -5.16 -1.48
CA LEU A 73 -10.23 -3.83 -0.87
C LEU A 73 -10.46 -2.76 -1.95
N GLY A 74 -11.49 -1.91 -1.80
CA GLY A 74 -11.68 -0.77 -2.71
C GLY A 74 -11.76 -1.11 -4.21
N GLY A 75 -12.15 -2.34 -4.58
CA GLY A 75 -12.22 -2.79 -5.97
C GLY A 75 -11.02 -3.59 -6.47
N ILE A 76 -9.91 -3.64 -5.72
CA ILE A 76 -8.75 -4.49 -6.00
C ILE A 76 -8.74 -5.72 -5.10
N TYR A 77 -7.89 -6.70 -5.41
CA TYR A 77 -7.66 -7.89 -4.59
C TYR A 77 -6.24 -7.84 -4.03
N ALA A 78 -6.11 -7.67 -2.71
CA ALA A 78 -4.85 -7.79 -2.01
C ALA A 78 -4.46 -9.27 -1.91
N ALA A 79 -3.18 -9.57 -2.14
CA ALA A 79 -2.64 -10.92 -2.04
C ALA A 79 -2.69 -11.45 -0.61
N ALA A 80 -2.91 -12.76 -0.45
CA ALA A 80 -2.76 -13.42 0.85
C ALA A 80 -1.34 -13.21 1.38
N GLU A 81 -1.18 -13.19 2.71
CA GLU A 81 0.11 -13.02 3.38
C GLU A 81 0.86 -11.73 3.01
N SER A 82 0.17 -10.73 2.45
CA SER A 82 0.76 -9.43 2.10
C SER A 82 0.47 -8.36 3.14
N LEU A 83 1.36 -7.37 3.22
CA LEU A 83 1.17 -6.18 4.04
C LEU A 83 0.14 -5.26 3.39
N VAL A 84 -0.89 -4.93 4.14
CA VAL A 84 -1.84 -3.87 3.84
C VAL A 84 -1.60 -2.72 4.80
N MET A 85 -1.48 -1.51 4.26
CA MET A 85 -1.49 -0.27 5.01
C MET A 85 -2.72 0.53 4.61
N LEU A 86 -3.40 1.14 5.57
CA LEU A 86 -4.58 1.95 5.37
C LEU A 86 -4.28 3.41 5.71
N HIS A 87 -5.06 4.33 5.14
CA HIS A 87 -5.15 5.71 5.59
C HIS A 87 -6.01 5.82 6.87
N PRO A 88 -5.96 6.95 7.61
CA PRO A 88 -6.79 7.12 8.81
C PRO A 88 -8.30 6.99 8.57
N ASN A 89 -8.77 7.26 7.35
CA ASN A 89 -10.17 7.10 6.95
C ASN A 89 -10.55 5.65 6.57
N GLY A 90 -9.61 4.70 6.67
CA GLY A 90 -9.81 3.29 6.35
C GLY A 90 -9.64 2.93 4.86
N SER A 91 -9.38 3.89 3.98
CA SER A 91 -9.06 3.59 2.58
C SER A 91 -7.68 2.96 2.47
N VAL A 92 -7.43 2.16 1.42
CA VAL A 92 -6.13 1.52 1.22
C VAL A 92 -5.08 2.60 0.95
N PHE A 93 -3.95 2.56 1.65
CA PHE A 93 -2.75 3.31 1.31
C PHE A 93 -1.81 2.48 0.45
N LYS A 94 -1.55 1.23 0.84
CA LYS A 94 -0.63 0.31 0.14
C LYS A 94 -1.05 -1.14 0.32
N CYS A 95 -0.93 -1.95 -0.73
CA CYS A 95 -0.98 -3.42 -0.64
C CYS A 95 -0.34 -4.08 -1.86
N ASP A 96 0.02 -5.36 -1.75
CA ASP A 96 0.39 -6.16 -2.93
C ASP A 96 -0.87 -6.71 -3.59
N ILE A 97 -1.02 -6.55 -4.91
CA ILE A 97 -2.20 -7.08 -5.61
C ILE A 97 -2.02 -8.53 -6.06
N SER A 98 -3.03 -9.37 -5.88
CA SER A 98 -2.95 -10.79 -6.23
C SER A 98 -3.12 -11.06 -7.73
N ARG A 99 -3.78 -10.16 -8.46
CA ARG A 99 -4.17 -10.33 -9.86
C ARG A 99 -3.97 -9.02 -10.61
N GLY A 100 -3.53 -9.12 -11.85
CA GLY A 100 -3.45 -7.96 -12.74
C GLY A 100 -4.84 -7.39 -12.97
N THR A 101 -4.96 -6.07 -12.95
CA THR A 101 -6.24 -5.37 -13.08
C THR A 101 -6.04 -3.99 -13.69
N VAL A 102 -7.13 -3.34 -14.08
CA VAL A 102 -7.13 -1.94 -14.47
C VAL A 102 -7.66 -1.12 -13.30
N VAL A 103 -6.93 -0.08 -12.90
CA VAL A 103 -7.32 0.86 -11.83
C VAL A 103 -7.08 2.27 -12.34
N ASP A 104 -8.08 3.14 -12.25
CA ASP A 104 -8.02 4.50 -12.82
C ASP A 104 -7.49 4.53 -14.27
N GLU A 105 -7.92 3.57 -15.11
CA GLU A 105 -7.49 3.39 -16.51
C GLU A 105 -6.04 2.85 -16.70
N TYR A 106 -5.30 2.61 -15.62
CA TYR A 106 -3.93 2.09 -15.68
C TYR A 106 -3.88 0.56 -15.52
N PRO A 107 -3.13 -0.18 -16.37
CA PRO A 107 -2.95 -1.61 -16.27
C PRO A 107 -1.89 -1.94 -15.21
N VAL A 108 -2.33 -2.42 -14.03
CA VAL A 108 -1.48 -2.70 -12.88
C VAL A 108 -1.00 -4.15 -12.89
N LEU A 109 0.30 -4.34 -12.68
CA LEU A 109 0.98 -5.64 -12.66
C LEU A 109 0.68 -6.43 -11.37
N ALA A 110 0.29 -7.69 -11.53
CA ALA A 110 0.07 -8.63 -10.43
C ALA A 110 1.35 -8.88 -9.61
N GLY A 111 1.20 -9.20 -8.32
CA GLY A 111 2.31 -9.58 -7.43
C GLY A 111 3.25 -8.42 -7.08
N LYS A 112 2.80 -7.18 -7.29
CA LYS A 112 3.53 -5.95 -6.95
C LYS A 112 2.68 -5.06 -6.05
N ASP A 113 3.35 -4.17 -5.34
CA ASP A 113 2.66 -3.19 -4.50
C ASP A 113 1.99 -2.11 -5.37
N VAL A 114 0.80 -1.72 -4.93
CA VAL A 114 0.06 -0.55 -5.40
C VAL A 114 -0.13 0.38 -4.22
N CYS A 115 -0.01 1.68 -4.48
CA CYS A 115 -0.24 2.73 -3.51
C CYS A 115 -1.37 3.65 -3.98
N PHE A 116 -2.12 4.18 -3.03
CA PHE A 116 -3.20 5.12 -3.28
C PHE A 116 -3.08 6.37 -2.41
N PHE A 117 -3.61 7.47 -2.90
CA PHE A 117 -3.91 8.64 -2.09
C PHE A 117 -5.13 8.37 -1.20
N GLU A 118 -5.31 9.19 -0.16
CA GLU A 118 -6.42 9.08 0.78
C GLU A 118 -7.82 9.16 0.12
N ASN A 119 -7.91 9.82 -1.04
CA ASN A 119 -9.14 9.90 -1.85
C ASN A 119 -9.39 8.64 -2.72
N GLY A 120 -8.59 7.59 -2.57
CA GLY A 120 -8.73 6.32 -3.28
C GLY A 120 -8.14 6.30 -4.69
N ARG A 121 -7.53 7.40 -5.17
CA ARG A 121 -6.87 7.43 -6.48
C ARG A 121 -5.48 6.83 -6.41
N LEU A 122 -5.02 6.23 -7.51
CA LEU A 122 -3.64 5.71 -7.60
C LEU A 122 -2.60 6.79 -7.32
N SER A 123 -1.57 6.42 -6.54
CA SER A 123 -0.39 7.26 -6.28
C SER A 123 0.90 6.62 -6.78
N ALA A 124 1.03 5.30 -6.70
CA ALA A 124 2.15 4.57 -7.30
C ALA A 124 1.77 3.13 -7.65
N PHE A 125 2.31 2.58 -8.73
CA PHE A 125 2.02 1.21 -9.17
C PHE A 125 3.06 0.71 -10.17
N TYR A 126 3.02 -0.58 -10.50
CA TYR A 126 3.83 -1.18 -11.57
C TYR A 126 2.96 -1.45 -12.80
N LEU A 127 3.48 -1.14 -13.99
CA LEU A 127 2.77 -1.37 -15.25
C LEU A 127 2.83 -2.83 -15.68
N SER A 128 1.69 -3.38 -16.13
CA SER A 128 1.63 -4.74 -16.70
C SER A 128 1.84 -4.80 -18.22
N LYS A 129 2.04 -3.65 -18.85
CA LYS A 129 2.35 -3.48 -20.28
C LYS A 129 2.84 -2.05 -20.52
N ASP A 130 3.52 -1.83 -21.63
CA ASP A 130 3.89 -0.48 -22.08
C ASP A 130 2.66 0.45 -22.13
N LEU A 131 2.83 1.67 -21.62
CA LEU A 131 1.77 2.68 -21.59
C LEU A 131 2.33 4.08 -21.82
N LEU A 132 1.67 4.85 -22.68
CA LEU A 132 1.93 6.27 -22.85
C LEU A 132 1.13 7.07 -21.80
N ILE A 133 1.82 7.76 -20.89
CA ILE A 133 1.19 8.59 -19.83
C ILE A 133 1.68 10.02 -19.99
N ASP A 134 0.78 10.97 -20.21
CA ASP A 134 1.12 12.39 -20.44
C ASP A 134 2.23 12.59 -21.50
N GLY A 135 2.24 11.75 -22.54
CA GLY A 135 3.23 11.78 -23.62
C GLY A 135 4.56 11.07 -23.30
N VAL A 136 4.71 10.46 -22.13
CA VAL A 136 5.89 9.69 -21.71
C VAL A 136 5.62 8.20 -21.87
N LEU A 137 6.43 7.50 -22.68
CA LEU A 137 6.36 6.04 -22.79
C LEU A 137 6.94 5.42 -21.53
N CYS A 138 6.08 4.77 -20.74
CA CYS A 138 6.45 4.02 -19.56
C CYS A 138 6.44 2.53 -19.91
N PRO A 139 7.59 1.85 -19.91
CA PRO A 139 7.66 0.43 -20.24
C PRO A 139 6.91 -0.48 -19.27
N GLU A 140 6.56 -1.68 -19.71
CA GLU A 140 6.15 -2.79 -18.83
C GLU A 140 7.15 -2.97 -17.68
N GLY A 141 6.64 -3.27 -16.48
CA GLY A 141 7.44 -3.46 -15.28
C GLY A 141 7.99 -2.16 -14.67
N SER A 142 7.80 -1.01 -15.31
CA SER A 142 8.15 0.29 -14.73
C SER A 142 7.29 0.58 -13.52
N ARG A 143 7.90 1.16 -12.48
CA ARG A 143 7.16 1.79 -11.38
C ARG A 143 6.77 3.20 -11.82
N VAL A 144 5.48 3.52 -11.73
CA VAL A 144 4.91 4.83 -12.06
C VAL A 144 4.46 5.49 -10.76
N TRP A 145 4.69 6.80 -10.65
CA TRP A 145 4.15 7.66 -9.60
C TRP A 145 3.25 8.72 -10.21
N LEU A 146 2.07 8.90 -9.63
CA LEU A 146 1.10 9.91 -10.03
C LEU A 146 1.01 11.01 -8.97
N ARG A 147 0.55 12.17 -9.40
CA ARG A 147 0.15 13.28 -8.53
C ARG A 147 -1.27 13.07 -8.03
N LYS A 148 -1.68 13.79 -6.98
CA LYS A 148 -3.04 13.71 -6.43
C LYS A 148 -4.15 14.06 -7.44
N ASN A 149 -3.82 14.86 -8.47
CA ASN A 149 -4.71 15.16 -9.59
C ASN A 149 -4.71 14.10 -10.71
N GLY A 150 -3.92 13.03 -10.58
CA GLY A 150 -3.81 11.92 -11.52
C GLY A 150 -2.79 12.14 -12.63
N ARG A 151 -2.16 13.32 -12.70
CA ARG A 151 -1.12 13.57 -13.70
C ARG A 151 0.15 12.79 -13.36
N PHE A 152 0.93 12.48 -14.38
CA PHE A 152 2.21 11.81 -14.24
C PHE A 152 3.16 12.62 -13.35
N SER A 153 3.84 11.93 -12.43
CA SER A 153 4.87 12.53 -11.58
C SER A 153 6.25 12.01 -11.95
N ALA A 154 6.41 10.68 -12.02
CA ALA A 154 7.68 10.04 -12.30
C ALA A 154 7.48 8.61 -12.79
N CYS A 155 8.50 8.03 -13.42
CA CYS A 155 8.63 6.59 -13.58
C CYS A 155 10.09 6.14 -13.58
N THR A 156 10.33 4.88 -13.27
CA THR A 156 11.63 4.24 -13.50
C THR A 156 11.56 3.49 -14.82
N ALA A 157 12.41 3.86 -15.79
CA ALA A 157 12.36 3.28 -17.13
C ALA A 157 12.64 1.77 -17.10
N GLY A 158 11.75 0.94 -17.65
CA GLY A 158 11.99 -0.52 -17.76
C GLY A 158 13.01 -0.92 -18.84
N HIS A 159 13.26 -0.04 -19.83
CA HIS A 159 14.29 -0.18 -20.85
C HIS A 159 14.77 1.22 -21.30
N ASP A 160 15.84 1.28 -22.11
CA ASP A 160 16.36 2.54 -22.66
C ASP A 160 15.27 3.26 -23.47
N VAL A 161 15.06 4.56 -23.20
CA VAL A 161 13.98 5.36 -23.81
C VAL A 161 14.46 6.78 -24.08
N GLU A 162 13.89 7.44 -25.09
CA GLU A 162 14.13 8.86 -25.38
C GLU A 162 12.85 9.66 -25.13
N ILE A 163 12.94 10.71 -24.32
CA ILE A 163 11.80 11.56 -23.92
C ILE A 163 12.23 13.02 -24.03
N GLN A 164 11.55 13.81 -24.87
CA GLN A 164 11.88 15.22 -25.12
C GLN A 164 13.37 15.44 -25.44
N ASP A 165 13.91 14.63 -26.36
CA ASP A 165 15.32 14.66 -26.80
C ASP A 165 16.35 14.32 -25.70
N VAL A 166 15.91 13.70 -24.60
CA VAL A 166 16.77 13.19 -23.53
C VAL A 166 16.73 11.66 -23.51
N HIS A 167 17.90 11.04 -23.59
CA HIS A 167 18.04 9.59 -23.51
C HIS A 167 18.16 9.14 -22.05
N TYR A 168 17.32 8.19 -21.66
CA TYR A 168 17.29 7.55 -20.35
C TYR A 168 17.63 6.07 -20.50
N LYS A 169 18.46 5.55 -19.60
CA LYS A 169 18.78 4.13 -19.50
C LYS A 169 17.73 3.36 -18.70
N ALA A 170 17.63 2.06 -18.98
CA ALA A 170 16.87 1.14 -18.14
C ALA A 170 17.28 1.31 -16.65
N GLY A 171 16.30 1.47 -15.78
CA GLY A 171 16.48 1.72 -14.35
C GLY A 171 16.63 3.19 -13.95
N GLU A 172 16.76 4.13 -14.89
CA GLU A 172 16.83 5.55 -14.58
C GLU A 172 15.45 6.13 -14.21
N LEU A 173 15.47 7.09 -13.29
CA LEU A 173 14.28 7.78 -12.81
C LEU A 173 13.99 9.00 -13.70
N ILE A 174 12.83 8.98 -14.34
CA ILE A 174 12.26 10.11 -15.08
C ILE A 174 11.32 10.85 -14.15
N VAL A 175 11.50 12.15 -13.96
CA VAL A 175 10.65 12.99 -13.09
C VAL A 175 10.11 14.19 -13.86
N LEU A 176 8.81 14.47 -13.75
CA LEU A 176 8.18 15.67 -14.27
C LEU A 176 7.84 16.68 -13.17
N ARG A 177 8.07 17.96 -13.47
CA ARG A 177 7.53 19.10 -12.71
C ARG A 177 6.01 19.21 -12.87
N GLU A 178 5.39 20.12 -12.11
CA GLU A 178 3.93 20.30 -12.12
C GLU A 178 3.40 20.76 -13.48
N ASP A 179 4.20 21.53 -14.20
CA ASP A 179 3.91 21.98 -15.55
C ASP A 179 4.10 20.90 -16.62
N GLY A 180 4.64 19.73 -16.25
CA GLY A 180 4.94 18.62 -17.17
C GLY A 180 6.34 18.69 -17.80
N THR A 181 7.19 19.63 -17.39
CA THR A 181 8.59 19.68 -17.86
C THR A 181 9.46 18.65 -17.15
N LEU A 182 10.40 18.03 -17.88
CA LEU A 182 11.37 17.11 -17.29
C LEU A 182 12.26 17.80 -16.25
N VAL A 183 12.49 17.13 -15.14
CA VAL A 183 13.55 17.47 -14.19
C VAL A 183 14.82 16.79 -14.69
N HIS A 184 15.77 17.58 -15.18
CA HIS A 184 17.12 17.08 -15.40
C HIS A 184 17.78 16.82 -14.06
N LEU A 185 17.91 15.54 -13.70
CA LEU A 185 18.77 15.13 -12.60
C LEU A 185 20.19 15.07 -13.18
N SER A 186 20.98 16.12 -12.94
CA SER A 186 22.42 16.05 -13.24
C SER A 186 23.06 15.02 -12.30
N PRO A 187 23.89 14.10 -12.83
CA PRO A 187 24.64 13.14 -12.01
C PRO A 187 25.63 13.82 -11.06
#